data_AF-A0A840C404-F1
#
_entry.id   AF-A0A840C404-F1
#
_cell.length_a   1.000
_cell.length_b   1.000
_cell.length_c   1.000
_cell.angle_alpha   90.00
_cell.angle_beta   90.00
_cell.angle_gamma   90.00
#
_symmetry.space_group_name_H-M   'P 1'
#
loop_
_entity.id
_entity.type
_entity.pdbx_description
1 polymer ?
#
loop_
_entity_poly.entity_id
_entity_poly.type
_entity_poly.pdbx_seq_one_letter_code
_entity_poly.pdbx_strand_id
1 'polypeptide(L)'
;MKIVLESTADFVTIAGVPARVWKGHTASGHPLFAFIPHIAVPTEVDQAEFQAELLEAVEPADVVNPYGSGPVPISQRETAR
;
A
#
# COMPACT_ATOMS: atom_id res chain seq x y z
N MET A 1 21.92 6.79 1.70
CA MET A 1 21.04 6.75 2.89
C MET A 1 20.64 5.30 3.13
N LYS A 2 20.74 4.78 4.36
CA LYS A 2 20.29 3.42 4.70
C LYS A 2 18.98 3.49 5.48
N ILE A 3 18.00 2.70 5.05
CA ILE A 3 16.68 2.58 5.68
C ILE A 3 16.37 1.09 5.85
N VAL A 4 15.59 0.77 6.87
CA VAL A 4 14.99 -0.56 7.09
C VAL A 4 13.48 -0.36 7.06
N LEU A 5 12.77 -1.19 6.29
CA LEU A 5 11.34 -1.11 6.10
C LEU A 5 10.73 -2.50 6.23
N GLU A 6 9.56 -2.57 6.85
CA GLU A 6 8.75 -3.78 6.96
C GLU A 6 7.43 -3.54 6.24
N SER A 7 6.96 -4.56 5.50
CA SER A 7 5.67 -4.49 4.82
C SER A 7 4.53 -4.50 5.83
N THR A 8 3.49 -3.69 5.60
CA THR A 8 2.27 -3.74 6.40
C THR A 8 1.10 -4.26 5.57
N ALA A 9 -0.03 -4.54 6.22
CA ALA A 9 -1.29 -4.86 5.53
C ALA A 9 -2.02 -3.60 4.99
N ASP A 10 -1.45 -2.40 5.18
CA ASP A 10 -2.09 -1.14 4.76
C ASP A 10 -1.85 -0.90 3.26
N PHE A 11 -2.91 -0.55 2.52
CA PHE A 11 -2.84 -0.16 1.12
C PHE A 11 -3.44 1.23 0.91
N VAL A 12 -2.86 1.97 -0.02
CA VAL A 12 -3.35 3.29 -0.45
C VAL A 12 -3.30 3.41 -1.97
N THR A 13 -4.10 4.31 -2.53
CA THR A 13 -4.03 4.64 -3.96
C THR A 13 -3.29 5.95 -4.16
N ILE A 14 -2.19 5.93 -4.91
CA ILE A 14 -1.39 7.12 -5.24
C ILE A 14 -1.41 7.29 -6.75
N ALA A 15 -1.91 8.44 -7.22
CA ALA A 15 -2.05 8.74 -8.64
C ALA A 15 -2.78 7.62 -9.44
N GLY A 16 -3.76 6.97 -8.82
CA GLY A 16 -4.54 5.88 -9.44
C GLY A 16 -3.88 4.49 -9.36
N VAL A 17 -2.71 4.36 -8.74
CA VAL A 17 -1.99 3.08 -8.58
C VAL A 17 -2.08 2.61 -7.13
N PRO A 18 -2.50 1.36 -6.86
CA PRO A 18 -2.46 0.80 -5.50
C PRO A 18 -1.01 0.62 -5.06
N ALA A 19 -0.69 1.02 -3.84
CA ALA A 19 0.62 0.90 -3.24
C ALA A 19 0.49 0.39 -1.80
N ARG A 20 1.35 -0.55 -1.41
CA ARG A 20 1.44 -1.04 -0.04
C ARG A 20 2.22 -0.03 0.80
N VAL A 21 1.73 0.30 1.99
CA VAL A 21 2.46 1.13 2.94
C VAL A 21 3.47 0.24 3.67
N TRP A 22 4.72 0.68 3.71
CA TRP A 22 5.78 0.05 4.49
C TRP A 22 6.22 1.03 5.55
N LYS A 23 6.47 0.53 6.76
CA LYS A 23 6.88 1.34 7.91
C LYS A 23 8.29 0.94 8.31
N GLY A 24 9.05 1.89 8.83
CA GLY A 24 10.39 1.57 9.31
C GLY A 24 11.16 2.79 9.77
N HIS A 25 12.48 2.73 9.64
CA HIS A 25 13.36 3.74 10.19
C HIS A 25 14.64 3.94 9.37
N THR A 26 15.22 5.14 9.45
CA THR A 26 16.60 5.38 8.98
C THR A 26 17.60 4.68 9.90
N ALA A 27 18.85 4.52 9.45
CA ALA A 27 19.93 4.03 10.31
C ALA A 27 20.15 4.87 11.60
N SER A 28 19.69 6.11 11.63
CA SER A 28 19.72 7.00 12.81
C SER A 28 18.44 6.95 13.66
N GLY A 29 17.50 6.05 13.35
CA GLY A 29 16.28 5.82 14.13
C GLY A 29 15.11 6.75 13.80
N HIS A 30 15.17 7.53 12.72
CA HIS A 30 14.05 8.40 12.35
C HIS A 30 12.95 7.57 11.69
N PRO A 31 11.68 7.70 12.09
CA PRO A 31 10.57 6.92 11.54
C PRO A 31 10.29 7.31 10.08
N LEU A 32 9.88 6.33 9.28
CA LEU A 32 9.61 6.49 7.86
C LEU A 32 8.34 5.74 7.44
N PHE A 33 7.68 6.27 6.42
CA PHE A 33 6.65 5.59 5.65
C PHE A 33 7.12 5.56 4.19
N ALA A 34 6.98 4.40 3.55
CA ALA A 34 7.23 4.24 2.12
C ALA A 34 5.98 3.67 1.45
N PHE A 35 5.68 4.15 0.25
CA PHE A 35 4.57 3.65 -0.56
C PHE A 35 5.15 2.85 -1.72
N ILE A 36 4.91 1.54 -1.71
CA ILE A 36 5.52 0.59 -2.63
C ILE A 36 4.46 0.17 -3.67
N PRO A 37 4.46 0.75 -4.89
CA PRO A 37 3.54 0.35 -5.95
C PRO A 37 3.96 -0.96 -6.63
N HIS A 38 5.25 -1.32 -6.57
CA HIS A 38 5.79 -2.55 -7.14
C HIS A 38 7.01 -3.00 -6.35
N ILE A 39 7.16 -4.31 -6.16
CA ILE A 39 8.33 -4.95 -5.55
C ILE A 39 8.80 -6.10 -6.43
N ALA A 40 10.11 -6.22 -6.61
CA ALA A 40 10.73 -7.25 -7.45
C ALA A 40 12.09 -7.64 -6.89
N VAL A 41 12.49 -8.87 -7.14
CA VAL A 41 13.84 -9.40 -6.87
C VAL A 41 14.52 -9.79 -8.20
N PRO A 42 15.86 -9.91 -8.25
CA PRO A 42 16.56 -10.35 -9.45
C PRO A 42 16.05 -11.71 -9.96
N THR A 43 16.12 -11.91 -11.27
CA THR A 43 15.60 -13.12 -11.93
C THR A 43 16.35 -14.39 -11.57
N GLU A 44 17.56 -14.25 -11.02
CA GLU A 44 18.43 -15.35 -10.61
C GLU A 44 18.07 -15.90 -9.22
N VAL A 45 17.16 -15.23 -8.50
CA VAL A 45 16.66 -15.65 -7.17
C VAL A 45 15.42 -16.52 -7.35
N ASP A 46 15.17 -17.41 -6.38
CA ASP A 46 13.96 -18.22 -6.34
C ASP A 46 12.71 -17.33 -6.32
N GLN A 47 12.00 -17.32 -7.44
CA GLN A 47 10.78 -16.54 -7.59
C GLN A 47 9.63 -17.16 -6.81
N ALA A 48 9.62 -18.47 -6.57
CA ALA A 48 8.50 -19.13 -5.89
C ALA A 48 8.43 -18.74 -4.41
N GLU A 49 9.57 -18.74 -3.71
CA GLU A 49 9.68 -18.26 -2.32
C GLU A 49 9.28 -16.77 -2.23
N PHE A 50 9.84 -15.93 -3.09
CA PHE A 50 9.50 -14.50 -3.12
C PHE A 50 8.02 -14.23 -3.42
N GLN A 51 7.41 -14.95 -4.36
CA GLN A 51 5.97 -14.81 -4.66
C GLN A 51 5.11 -15.28 -3.48
N ALA A 52 5.50 -16.35 -2.80
CA ALA A 52 4.80 -16.80 -1.59
C ALA A 52 4.84 -15.73 -0.49
N GLU A 53 6.02 -15.17 -0.19
CA GLU A 53 6.17 -14.08 0.79
C GLU A 53 5.39 -12.81 0.39
N LEU A 54 5.36 -12.50 -0.91
CA LEU A 54 4.64 -11.34 -1.43
C LEU A 54 3.12 -11.46 -1.23
N LEU A 55 2.60 -12.68 -1.42
CA LEU A 55 1.18 -13.05 -1.30
C LEU A 55 0.75 -13.35 0.15
N GLU A 56 1.67 -13.71 1.04
CA GLU A 56 1.38 -14.00 2.47
C GLU A 56 0.86 -12.77 3.24
N ALA A 57 0.99 -11.56 2.68
CA ALA A 57 0.18 -10.44 3.10
C ALA A 57 -1.28 -10.64 2.67
N VAL A 58 -1.99 -11.45 3.46
CA VAL A 58 -3.40 -11.78 3.33
C VAL A 58 -4.23 -10.51 3.21
N GLU A 59 -5.20 -10.57 2.29
CA GLU A 59 -6.16 -9.54 1.93
C GLU A 59 -6.74 -8.82 3.17
N PRO A 60 -7.00 -7.50 3.11
CA PRO A 60 -7.88 -6.89 4.10
C PRO A 60 -9.24 -7.56 3.98
N ALA A 61 -9.47 -8.57 4.84
CA ALA A 61 -10.77 -9.21 5.00
C ALA A 61 -11.77 -8.09 5.30
N ASP A 62 -12.72 -7.95 4.37
CA ASP A 62 -13.89 -7.08 4.46
C ASP A 62 -13.59 -5.62 4.84
N VAL A 63 -13.03 -4.84 3.90
CA VAL A 63 -13.45 -3.44 3.83
C VAL A 63 -14.94 -3.44 3.48
N VAL A 64 -15.79 -3.52 4.51
CA VAL A 64 -17.18 -3.14 4.43
C VAL A 64 -17.19 -1.74 3.86
N ASN A 65 -17.58 -1.61 2.59
CA ASN A 65 -17.85 -0.31 2.01
C ASN A 65 -19.03 0.29 2.78
N PRO A 66 -18.85 1.33 3.62
CA PRO A 66 -19.96 1.93 4.36
C PRO A 66 -20.91 2.70 3.42
N TYR A 67 -20.54 2.85 2.15
CA TYR A 67 -21.29 3.51 1.09
C TYR A 67 -21.51 2.53 -0.05
N GLY A 68 -22.36 1.51 0.16
CA GLY A 68 -22.63 0.42 -0.78
C GLY A 68 -22.75 0.83 -2.26
N SER A 69 -22.45 -0.12 -3.16
CA SER A 69 -22.38 0.02 -4.62
C SER A 69 -23.47 0.91 -5.25
N GLY A 70 -23.21 2.21 -5.32
CA GLY A 70 -24.10 3.20 -5.92
C GLY A 70 -23.34 4.47 -6.29
N PRO A 71 -23.79 5.25 -7.29
CA PRO A 71 -23.08 6.43 -7.74
C PRO A 71 -23.10 7.54 -6.67
N VAL A 72 -21.96 8.20 -6.49
CA VAL A 72 -21.78 9.31 -5.53
C VAL A 72 -22.64 10.51 -5.94
N PRO A 73 -23.43 11.13 -5.04
CA PRO A 73 -24.25 12.29 -5.38
C PRO A 73 -23.42 13.52 -5.72
N ILE A 74 -23.88 14.28 -6.72
CA ILE A 74 -23.22 15.46 -7.31
C ILE A 74 -23.21 16.67 -6.35
N SER A 75 -23.88 16.61 -5.19
CA SER A 75 -24.18 17.77 -4.34
C SER A 75 -23.02 18.33 -3.49
N GLN A 76 -21.79 17.84 -3.65
CA GLN A 76 -20.63 18.33 -2.88
C GLN A 76 -19.63 19.13 -3.71
N ARG A 77 -19.95 19.49 -4.97
CA ARG A 77 -19.01 20.21 -5.85
C ARG A 77 -19.14 21.73 -5.89
N GLU A 78 -20.20 22.35 -5.38
CA GLU A 78 -20.40 23.80 -5.49
C GLU A 78 -21.11 24.30 -4.23
N THR A 79 -20.44 24.90 -3.24
CA THR A 79 -20.31 26.37 -3.17
C THR A 79 -19.29 26.74 -2.08
N ALA A 80 -18.04 26.97 -2.51
CA ALA A 80 -17.13 27.89 -1.82
C ALA A 80 -17.24 29.24 -2.52
N ARG A 81 -18.09 30.13 -2.02
CA ARG A 81 -17.97 31.59 -2.09
C ARG A 81 -19.01 32.27 -1.23
#